data_AF-A0A645BQR9-F1
#
_entry.id   AF-A0A645BQR9-F1
#
_cell.length_a   1.000
_cell.length_b   1.000
_cell.length_c   1.000
_cell.angle_alpha   90.00
_cell.angle_beta   90.00
_cell.angle_gamma   90.00
#
_symmetry.space_group_name_H-M   'P 1'
#
loop_
_entity.id
_entity.type
_entity.pdbx_description
1 polymer ?
#
loop_
_entity_poly.entity_id
_entity_poly.type
_entity_poly.pdbx_seq_one_letter_code
_entity_poly.pdbx_strand_id
1 'polypeptide(L)'
;MALLDEGETTCCYARSDKHWITDPQGIAWEHFHSLGNIPVFSEAPDAAAAAKSAAPAAPAACCPPVAKTIESPKAAACCTPRTGGAKSCC
;
A
#
# COMPACT_ATOMS: atom_id res chain seq x y z
N MET A 1 -3.17 -27.97 6.51
CA MET A 1 -2.10 -27.19 5.88
C MET A 1 -2.53 -26.91 4.45
N ALA A 2 -2.78 -25.64 4.12
CA ALA A 2 -3.11 -25.20 2.77
C ALA A 2 -2.03 -24.23 2.31
N LEU A 3 -1.50 -24.45 1.10
CA LEU A 3 -0.58 -23.55 0.43
C LEU A 3 -1.36 -22.82 -0.65
N LEU A 4 -1.31 -21.48 -0.66
CA LEU A 4 -1.88 -20.67 -1.72
C LEU A 4 -0.77 -19.86 -2.39
N ASP A 5 -0.70 -19.96 -3.71
CA ASP A 5 0.23 -19.18 -4.53
C ASP A 5 -0.44 -17.88 -4.96
N GLU A 6 0.16 -16.73 -4.63
CA GLU A 6 -0.29 -15.42 -5.09
C GLU A 6 0.43 -15.01 -6.40
N GLY A 7 1.55 -15.66 -6.71
CA GLY A 7 2.35 -15.44 -7.91
C GLY A 7 3.33 -14.26 -7.79
N GLU A 8 3.65 -13.66 -8.94
CA GLU A 8 4.66 -12.59 -9.06
C GLU A 8 4.20 -11.32 -8.31
N THR A 9 5.06 -10.85 -7.41
CA THR A 9 4.88 -9.61 -6.66
C THR A 9 6.21 -8.90 -6.47
N THR A 10 6.18 -7.72 -5.84
CA THR A 10 7.38 -6.97 -5.47
C THR A 10 7.45 -6.78 -3.96
N CYS A 11 8.52 -7.24 -3.33
CA CYS A 11 8.74 -7.09 -1.89
C CYS A 11 10.17 -6.58 -1.65
N CYS A 12 10.33 -5.57 -0.80
CA CYS A 12 11.64 -5.05 -0.39
C CYS A 12 12.60 -4.72 -1.56
N TYR A 13 12.09 -4.14 -2.64
CA TYR A 13 12.86 -3.84 -3.87
C TYR A 13 13.41 -5.09 -4.58
N ALA A 14 12.75 -6.23 -4.42
CA ALA A 14 12.96 -7.41 -5.24
C ALA A 14 11.67 -7.82 -5.96
N ARG A 15 11.81 -8.35 -7.19
CA ARG A 15 10.77 -9.20 -7.78
C ARG A 15 10.80 -10.53 -7.05
N SER A 16 9.65 -10.97 -6.57
CA SER A 16 9.55 -12.19 -5.78
C SER A 16 8.23 -12.90 -6.05
N ASP A 17 8.22 -14.23 -5.94
CA ASP A 17 6.97 -14.98 -5.89
C ASP A 17 6.49 -15.07 -4.44
N LYS A 18 5.20 -14.79 -4.22
CA LYS A 18 4.61 -14.82 -2.88
C LYS A 18 3.72 -16.02 -2.69
N HIS A 19 3.90 -16.66 -1.54
CA HIS A 19 3.16 -17.83 -1.14
C HIS A 19 2.58 -17.64 0.27
N TRP A 20 1.37 -18.12 0.47
CA TRP A 20 0.71 -18.17 1.76
C TRP A 20 0.66 -19.60 2.27
N ILE A 21 0.97 -19.80 3.54
CA ILE A 21 0.81 -21.09 4.22
C ILE A 21 0.03 -20.86 5.51
N THR A 22 -1.04 -21.62 5.70
CA THR A 22 -1.75 -21.65 6.98
C THR A 22 -1.28 -22.85 7.79
N ASP A 23 -0.74 -22.59 8.99
CA ASP A 23 -0.33 -23.62 9.92
C ASP A 23 -1.55 -24.33 10.55
N PRO A 24 -1.35 -25.48 11.23
CA PRO A 24 -2.45 -26.19 11.89
C PRO A 24 -3.11 -25.41 13.05
N GLN A 25 -2.45 -24.38 13.58
CA GLN A 25 -3.01 -23.50 14.61
C GLN A 25 -3.84 -22.34 14.00
N GLY A 26 -3.92 -22.26 12.67
CA GLY A 26 -4.69 -21.26 11.93
C GLY A 26 -3.93 -19.97 11.65
N ILE A 27 -2.63 -19.89 11.91
CA ILE A 27 -1.83 -18.70 11.61
C ILE A 27 -1.44 -18.73 10.13
N ALA A 28 -1.75 -17.64 9.43
CA ALA A 28 -1.34 -17.43 8.05
C ALA A 28 0.07 -16.81 7.99
N TRP A 29 0.94 -17.43 7.21
CA TRP A 29 2.32 -17.01 6.99
C TRP A 29 2.50 -16.62 5.52
N GLU A 30 3.14 -15.48 5.28
CA GLU A 30 3.61 -15.07 3.95
C GLU A 30 5.07 -15.47 3.76
N HIS A 31 5.39 -16.04 2.60
CA HIS A 31 6.75 -16.38 2.20
C HIS A 31 7.05 -15.75 0.84
N PHE A 32 8.27 -15.23 0.68
CA PHE A 32 8.71 -14.58 -0.54
C PHE A 32 9.95 -15.27 -1.08
N HIS A 33 9.92 -15.69 -2.35
CA HIS A 33 11.07 -16.18 -3.06
C HIS A 33 11.60 -15.10 -4.00
N SER A 34 12.74 -14.50 -3.67
CA SER A 34 13.34 -13.40 -4.45
C SER A 34 13.96 -13.91 -5.76
N LEU A 35 13.49 -13.36 -6.88
CA LEU A 35 13.91 -13.67 -8.23
C LEU A 35 14.94 -12.67 -8.78
N GLY A 36 14.90 -11.41 -8.31
CA GLY A 36 15.82 -10.36 -8.75
C GLY A 36 15.55 -9.01 -8.09
N ASN A 37 16.45 -8.04 -8.26
CA ASN A 37 16.32 -6.70 -7.70
C ASN A 37 15.60 -5.74 -8.65
N ILE A 38 14.79 -4.83 -8.11
CA ILE A 38 14.14 -3.74 -8.85
C ILE A 38 14.59 -2.38 -8.32
N PRO A 39 14.77 -1.37 -9.19
CA PRO A 39 15.20 -0.04 -8.76
C PRO A 39 14.07 0.76 -8.10
N VAL A 40 12.81 0.40 -8.34
CA VAL A 40 11.62 1.08 -7.83
C VAL A 40 10.66 0.07 -7.21
N PHE A 41 9.95 0.48 -6.16
CA PHE A 41 8.94 -0.35 -5.52
C PHE A 41 7.67 -0.42 -6.39
N SER A 42 7.04 -1.60 -6.48
CA SER A 42 5.85 -1.84 -7.30
C SER A 42 6.03 -1.56 -8.80
N GLU A 43 7.12 -2.03 -9.39
CA GLU A 43 7.30 -2.00 -10.84
C GLU A 43 6.21 -2.84 -11.52
N ALA A 44 5.52 -2.27 -12.51
CA ALA A 44 4.53 -3.00 -13.28
C ALA A 44 5.22 -4.13 -14.08
N PRO A 45 4.58 -5.30 -14.22
CA PRO A 45 5.10 -6.35 -15.08
C PRO A 45 5.32 -5.79 -16.49
N ASP A 46 6.40 -6.23 -17.12
CA ASP A 46 6.87 -5.69 -18.40
C ASP A 46 5.72 -5.63 -19.41
N ALA A 47 5.39 -4.42 -19.89
CA ALA A 47 4.21 -4.16 -20.72
C ALA A 47 4.18 -5.00 -22.01
N ALA A 48 5.33 -5.55 -22.43
CA ALA A 48 5.43 -6.51 -23.52
C ALA A 48 4.64 -7.81 -23.28
N ALA A 49 4.45 -8.23 -22.02
CA ALA A 49 3.62 -9.37 -21.65
C ALA A 49 2.13 -9.00 -21.48
N ALA A 50 1.84 -7.78 -21.00
CA ALA A 50 0.48 -7.29 -20.79
C ALA A 50 -0.28 -6.95 -22.10
N ALA A 51 0.44 -6.70 -23.19
CA ALA A 51 -0.14 -6.35 -24.49
C ALA A 51 -0.95 -7.47 -25.18
N LYS A 52 -0.94 -8.70 -24.65
CA LYS A 52 -1.76 -9.80 -25.19
C LYS A 52 -3.22 -9.78 -24.71
N SER A 53 -3.57 -8.96 -23.74
CA SER A 53 -4.93 -8.97 -23.19
C SER A 53 -5.30 -7.68 -22.44
N ALA A 54 -5.37 -6.53 -23.14
CA ALA A 54 -6.26 -5.44 -22.74
C ALA A 54 -6.43 -4.38 -23.85
N ALA A 55 -7.68 -4.08 -24.19
CA ALA A 55 -8.10 -2.88 -24.92
C ALA A 55 -7.83 -1.61 -24.07
N PRO A 56 -7.64 -0.42 -24.66
CA PRO A 56 -7.13 0.74 -23.92
C PRO A 56 -8.21 1.30 -22.98
N ALA A 57 -7.92 1.29 -21.68
CA ALA A 57 -8.69 2.03 -20.68
C ALA A 57 -8.16 3.48 -20.58
N ALA A 58 -9.08 4.45 -20.65
CA ALA A 58 -8.80 5.87 -20.55
C ALA A 58 -8.26 6.27 -19.16
N PRO A 59 -7.40 7.30 -19.04
CA PRO A 59 -6.80 7.68 -17.77
C PRO A 59 -7.85 8.29 -16.83
N ALA A 60 -8.02 7.68 -15.66
CA ALA A 60 -8.79 8.25 -14.56
C ALA A 60 -8.03 9.45 -13.98
N ALA A 61 -8.59 10.65 -14.12
CA ALA A 61 -8.04 11.86 -13.53
C ALA A 61 -8.22 11.84 -12.00
N CYS A 62 -7.13 12.09 -11.27
CA CYS A 62 -7.04 12.14 -9.80
C CYS A 62 -7.68 13.41 -9.20
N CYS A 63 -8.95 13.68 -9.46
CA CYS A 63 -9.68 14.72 -8.73
C CYS A 63 -10.42 14.09 -7.54
N PRO A 64 -10.13 14.47 -6.28
CA PRO A 64 -11.00 14.07 -5.18
C PRO A 64 -12.36 14.77 -5.32
N PRO A 65 -13.49 14.08 -5.08
CA PRO A 65 -14.79 14.74 -5.06
C PRO A 65 -14.81 15.77 -3.92
N VAL A 66 -15.36 16.96 -4.21
CA VAL A 66 -15.58 18.00 -3.20
C VAL A 66 -16.51 17.42 -2.13
N ALA A 67 -15.96 17.20 -0.93
CA ALA A 67 -16.72 16.74 0.22
C ALA A 67 -17.74 17.81 0.63
N LYS A 68 -19.01 17.40 0.78
CA LYS A 68 -20.05 18.23 1.37
C LYS A 68 -19.70 18.47 2.84
N THR A 69 -19.70 19.73 3.25
CA THR A 69 -19.50 20.15 4.65
C THR A 69 -20.51 19.45 5.55
N ILE A 70 -20.06 18.50 6.37
CA ILE A 70 -20.76 18.06 7.56
C ILE A 70 -20.26 18.96 8.69
N GLU A 71 -21.16 19.72 9.31
CA GLU A 71 -20.83 20.52 10.50
C GLU A 71 -20.36 19.59 11.62
N SER A 72 -19.08 19.71 12.02
CA SER A 72 -18.54 19.01 13.18
C SER A 72 -19.09 19.59 14.48
N PRO A 73 -19.52 18.75 15.44
CA PRO A 73 -19.74 19.23 16.79
C PRO A 73 -18.39 19.66 17.39
N LYS A 74 -18.44 20.78 18.12
CA LYS A 74 -17.33 21.41 18.84
C LYS A 74 -16.62 20.40 19.76
N ALA A 75 -15.52 19.81 19.27
CA ALA A 75 -14.59 19.05 20.08
C ALA A 75 -13.49 19.98 20.61
N ALA A 76 -13.15 19.77 21.88
CA ALA A 76 -12.23 20.57 22.68
C ALA A 76 -10.83 20.71 22.06
N ALA A 77 -10.17 21.81 22.42
CA ALA A 77 -8.88 22.26 21.92
C ALA A 77 -7.83 21.14 21.80
N CYS A 78 -7.44 20.81 20.57
CA CYS A 78 -6.22 20.06 20.28
C CYS A 78 -5.03 21.02 20.18
N CYS A 79 -3.92 20.61 20.80
CA CYS A 79 -2.69 21.36 21.01
C CYS A 79 -2.06 21.86 19.70
N THR A 80 -2.15 23.17 19.45
CA THR A 80 -1.27 23.88 18.50
C THR A 80 -0.10 24.50 19.26
N PRO A 81 1.16 24.39 18.78
CA PRO A 81 2.29 25.01 19.45
C PRO A 81 2.14 26.54 19.41
N ARG A 82 2.13 27.17 20.58
CA ARG A 82 2.02 28.62 20.73
C ARG A 82 3.37 29.24 20.36
N THR A 83 3.44 29.91 19.22
CA THR A 83 4.59 30.75 18.84
C THR A 83 4.67 31.95 19.77
N GLY A 84 5.37 31.82 20.89
CA GLY A 84 5.58 32.91 21.84
C GLY A 84 6.15 32.47 23.17
N GLY A 85 7.48 32.54 23.29
CA GLY A 85 8.25 32.92 24.49
C GLY A 85 7.97 32.23 25.84
N ALA A 86 8.99 31.52 26.30
CA ALA A 86 9.39 31.24 27.70
C ALA A 86 8.65 30.16 28.52
N LYS A 87 9.45 29.13 28.86
CA LYS A 87 9.43 28.22 30.02
C LYS A 87 8.11 27.51 30.38
N SER A 88 7.96 26.30 29.86
CA SER A 88 7.89 25.04 30.62
C SER A 88 7.26 23.97 29.74
N CYS A 89 8.02 22.94 29.39
CA CYS A 89 7.47 21.69 28.86
C CYS A 89 7.33 20.73 30.05
N CYS A 90 6.12 20.22 30.27
CA CYS A 90 5.91 18.88 30.80
C CYS A 90 5.48 18.02 29.62
#